data_AF-A0A521PMI4-F1
#
_entry.id   AF-A0A521PMI4-F1
#
_cell.length_a   1.000
_cell.length_b   1.000
_cell.length_c   1.000
_cell.angle_alpha   90.00
_cell.angle_beta   90.00
_cell.angle_gamma   90.00
#
_symmetry.space_group_name_H-M   'P 1'
#
loop_
_entity.id
_entity.type
_entity.pdbx_description
1 polymer ?
#
loop_
_entity_poly.entity_id
_entity_poly.type
_entity_poly.pdbx_seq_one_letter_code
_entity_poly.pdbx_strand_id
1 'polypeptide(L)' 'MADKDLKSILSKLQYSDDAKVVQQITAQMKQVQARMAGIRHKLVVMSGKGGVGKSMTTVDLALALARLGHKVGLLDVD' A
#
# COMPACT_ATOMS: atom_id res chain seq x y z
N MET A 1 -12.31 11.99 9.74
CA MET A 1 -11.81 11.44 8.46
C MET A 1 -11.66 9.91 8.56
N ALA A 2 -10.97 9.37 9.57
CA ALA A 2 -10.82 7.92 9.79
C ALA A 2 -12.12 7.09 9.89
N ASP A 3 -13.21 7.64 10.45
CA ASP A 3 -14.51 6.93 10.57
C ASP A 3 -15.17 6.63 9.21
N LYS A 4 -14.91 7.48 8.21
CA LYS A 4 -15.47 7.35 6.86
C LYS A 4 -14.75 6.26 6.06
N ASP A 5 -13.45 6.09 6.30
CA ASP A 5 -12.64 5.03 5.71
C ASP A 5 -12.97 3.67 6.32
N LEU A 6 -13.18 3.61 7.64
CA LEU A 6 -13.56 2.37 8.31
C LEU A 6 -14.94 1.88 7.83
N LYS A 7 -15.93 2.78 7.69
CA LYS A 7 -17.24 2.45 7.12
C LYS A 7 -17.17 2.04 5.65
N SER A 8 -16.27 2.63 4.87
CA SER A 8 -16.01 2.29 3.46
C SER A 8 -15.36 0.91 3.29
N ILE A 9 -14.49 0.52 4.22
CA ILE A 9 -13.90 -0.82 4.27
C ILE A 9 -14.96 -1.84 4.70
N LEU A 10 -15.75 -1.52 5.73
CA LEU A 10 -16.81 -2.39 6.23
C LEU A 10 -17.92 -2.60 5.20
N SER A 11 -18.27 -1.60 4.38
CA SER A 11 -19.30 -1.74 3.34
C SER A 11 -18.85 -2.56 2.12
N LYS A 12 -17.55 -2.81 1.96
CA LYS A 12 -16.98 -3.69 0.94
C LYS A 12 -16.86 -5.15 1.39
N LEU A 13 -17.15 -5.44 2.66
CA LEU A 13 -17.22 -6.81 3.17
C LEU A 13 -18.54 -7.44 2.72
N GLN A 14 -18.46 -8.57 2.01
CA GLN A 14 -19.63 -9.27 1.50
C GLN A 14 -20.40 -10.04 2.60
N TYR A 15 -19.84 -10.11 3.81
CA TYR A 15 -20.38 -10.90 4.91
C TYR A 15 -20.53 -10.06 6.18
N SER A 16 -21.65 -10.26 6.87
CA SER A 16 -21.97 -9.70 8.18
C SER A 16 -21.60 -10.62 9.35
N ASP A 17 -21.11 -11.83 9.05
CA ASP A 17 -20.66 -12.83 10.01
C ASP A 17 -19.17 -12.65 10.27
N ASP A 18 -18.79 -12.32 11.51
CA ASP A 18 -17.42 -11.97 11.91
C ASP A 18 -16.40 -13.04 11.49
N ALA A 19 -16.77 -14.32 11.56
CA ALA A 19 -15.90 -15.42 11.17
C ALA A 19 -15.57 -15.40 9.66
N LYS A 20 -16.54 -15.05 8.82
CA LYS A 20 -16.38 -14.98 7.36
C LYS A 20 -15.61 -13.73 6.94
N VAL A 21 -15.82 -12.61 7.63
CA VAL A 21 -15.02 -11.38 7.45
C VAL A 21 -13.55 -11.65 7.72
N VAL A 22 -13.23 -12.31 8.84
CA VAL A 22 -11.84 -12.66 9.20
C VAL A 22 -11.22 -13.59 8.16
N GLN A 23 -11.97 -14.58 7.66
CA GLN A 23 -11.49 -15.47 6.60
C GLN A 23 -11.18 -14.70 5.31
N GLN A 24 -12.05 -13.78 4.89
CA GLN A 24 -11.84 -12.98 3.67
C GLN A 24 -10.61 -12.09 3.79
N ILE A 25 -10.45 -11.37 4.91
CA ILE A 25 -9.27 -10.51 5.16
C ILE A 25 -7.99 -11.37 5.14
N THR A 26 -8.01 -12.52 5.81
CA THR A 26 -6.85 -13.43 5.86
C THR A 26 -6.48 -13.95 4.47
N ALA A 27 -7.47 -14.33 3.65
CA ALA A 27 -7.25 -14.77 2.29
C ALA A 27 -6.64 -13.65 1.41
N GLN A 28 -7.16 -12.43 1.51
CA GLN A 28 -6.62 -11.27 0.79
C GLN A 28 -5.19 -10.94 1.22
N MET A 29 -4.90 -10.95 2.52
CA MET A 29 -3.56 -10.70 3.04
C MET A 29 -2.55 -11.75 2.56
N LYS A 30 -2.94 -13.03 2.51
CA LYS A 30 -2.10 -14.10 1.95
C LYS A 30 -1.80 -13.88 0.47
N GLN A 31 -2.77 -13.43 -0.31
CA GLN A 31 -2.56 -13.09 -1.73
C GLN A 31 -1.63 -11.90 -1.90
N VAL A 32 -1.79 -10.84 -1.11
CA VAL A 32 -0.89 -9.67 -1.12
C VAL A 32 0.53 -10.11 -0.76
N GLN A 33 0.69 -10.91 0.28
CA GLN A 33 2.00 -11.43 0.69
C GLN A 33 2.67 -12.23 -0.43
N ALA A 34 1.92 -13.12 -1.10
CA ALA A 34 2.45 -13.91 -2.21
C ALA A 34 2.89 -13.02 -3.39
N ARG A 35 2.09 -12.01 -3.76
CA ARG A 35 2.44 -11.07 -4.84
C ARG A 35 3.67 -10.23 -4.51
N MET A 36 3.82 -9.85 -3.25
CA MET A 36 4.93 -9.01 -2.78
C MET A 36 6.18 -9.80 -2.39
N ALA A 37 6.14 -11.14 -2.44
CA ALA A 37 7.24 -12.00 -2.02
C ALA A 37 8.53 -11.78 -2.83
N GLY A 38 8.42 -11.38 -4.10
CA GLY A 38 9.57 -11.08 -4.95
C GLY A 38 10.22 -9.70 -4.70
N ILE A 39 9.59 -8.84 -3.89
CA ILE A 39 10.07 -7.48 -3.63
C ILE A 39 10.97 -7.48 -2.39
N ARG A 40 12.28 -7.33 -2.61
CA ARG A 40 13.29 -7.36 -1.54
C ARG A 40 13.18 -6.17 -0.57
N HIS A 41 12.90 -4.98 -1.09
CA HIS A 41 12.84 -3.74 -0.31
C HIS A 41 11.53 -3.00 -0.58
N LYS A 42 10.83 -2.64 0.49
CA LYS A 42 9.56 -1.89 0.47
C LYS A 42 9.78 -0.58 1.22
N LEU A 43 9.90 0.52 0.49
CA LEU A 43 10.15 1.84 1.05
C LEU A 43 8.85 2.64 1.05
N VAL A 44 8.50 3.21 2.20
CA VAL A 44 7.29 4.03 2.36
C VAL A 44 7.73 5.49 2.51
N VAL A 45 7.22 6.35 1.63
CA VAL A 45 7.47 7.80 1.66
C VAL A 45 6.19 8.49 2.11
N MET A 46 6.26 9.27 3.18
CA MET A 46 5.10 9.97 3.77
C MET A 46 5.44 11.44 4.04
N SER A 47 4.42 12.29 4.11
CA SER A 47 4.55 13.70 4.44
C SER A 47 3.46 14.16 5.40
N GLY A 48 3.79 15.01 6.37
CA GLY A 48 2.82 15.54 7.33
C GLY A 48 1.97 16.71 6.81
N LYS A 49 2.33 17.31 5.67
CA LYS A 49 1.64 18.47 5.08
C LYS A 49 1.69 18.39 3.55
N GLY A 50 0.74 19.05 2.87
CA GLY A 50 0.74 19.19 1.41
C GLY A 50 1.87 20.10 0.91
N GLY A 51 2.38 19.83 -0.29
CA GLY A 51 3.36 20.69 -0.95
C GLY A 51 4.82 20.55 -0.47
N VAL A 52 5.12 19.63 0.45
CA VAL A 52 6.50 19.41 0.96
C VAL A 52 7.40 18.63 0.00
N GLY A 53 6.91 18.29 -1.19
CA GLY A 53 7.69 17.57 -2.21
C GLY A 53 7.70 16.04 -2.07
N LYS A 54 6.74 15.43 -1.35
CA LYS A 54 6.67 13.96 -1.19
C LYS A 54 6.80 13.20 -2.52
N SER A 55 5.97 13.55 -3.51
CA SER A 55 5.98 12.88 -4.82
C SER A 55 7.30 13.12 -5.57
N MET A 56 7.88 14.32 -5.44
CA MET A 56 9.18 14.65 -6.05
C MET A 56 10.28 13.78 -5.44
N THR A 57 10.38 13.71 -4.11
CA THR A 57 11.34 12.87 -3.40
C THR A 57 11.16 11.39 -3.75
N THR A 58 9.92 10.90 -3.86
CA THR A 58 9.63 9.51 -4.26
C THR A 58 10.15 9.20 -5.66
N VAL A 59 9.92 10.09 -6.63
CA VAL A 59 10.37 9.92 -8.01
C VAL A 59 11.89 10.02 -8.12
N ASP A 60 12.52 11.00 -7.46
CA ASP A 60 13.97 11.19 -7.49
C ASP A 60 14.71 10.00 -6.88
N LEU A 61 14.20 9.46 -5.76
CA LEU A 61 14.74 8.25 -5.14
C LEU A 61 14.61 7.03 -6.06
N ALA A 62 13.45 6.86 -6.69
CA ALA A 62 13.24 5.76 -7.63
C ALA A 62 14.16 5.86 -8.85
N LEU A 63 14.35 7.07 -9.39
CA LEU A 63 15.25 7.32 -10.50
C LEU A 63 16.71 7.04 -10.12
N ALA A 64 17.14 7.45 -8.93
CA ALA A 64 18.48 7.17 -8.43
C ALA A 64 18.73 5.66 -8.30
N LEU A 65 17.80 4.91 -7.70
CA LEU A 65 17.89 3.46 -7.58
C LEU A 65 17.88 2.75 -8.94
N ALA A 66 17.05 3.22 -9.88
CA ALA A 66 17.02 2.69 -11.24
C ALA A 66 18.35 2.93 -11.98
N ARG A 67 18.95 4.12 -11.82
CA ARG A 67 20.28 4.46 -12.38
C ARG A 67 21.41 3.60 -11.81
N LEU A 68 21.28 3.13 -10.58
CA LEU A 68 22.19 2.17 -9.96
C LEU A 68 21.95 0.72 -10.44
N GLY A 69 21.03 0.49 -11.38
CA GLY A 69 20.73 -0.82 -11.97
C GLY A 69 19.72 -1.65 -11.18
N HIS A 70 19.04 -1.07 -10.19
CA HIS A 70 17.99 -1.78 -9.46
C HIS A 70 16.66 -1.78 -10.22
N LYS A 71 15.89 -2.89 -10.08
CA LYS A 71 14.50 -2.92 -10.52
C LYS A 71 13.63 -2.19 -9.49
N VAL A 72 12.97 -1.12 -9.91
CA VAL A 72 12.18 -0.25 -9.03
C VAL A 72 10.73 -0.24 -9.54
N GLY A 73 9.77 -0.23 -8.61
CA GLY A 73 8.36 0.02 -8.88
C GLY A 73 7.84 1.09 -7.94
N LEU A 74 6.94 1.94 -8.43
CA LEU A 74 6.24 2.94 -7.64
C LEU A 74 4.79 2.49 -7.42
N LEU A 75 4.32 2.63 -6.19
CA LEU A 75 2.93 2.43 -5.81
C LEU A 75 2.46 3.72 -5.16
N ASP A 76 1.50 4.39 -5.78
CA ASP A 76 0.85 5.55 -5.18
C ASP A 76 -0.27 5.09 -4.24
N VAL A 77 -0.29 5.65 -3.04
CA VAL A 77 -1.20 5.28 -1.93
C VAL A 77 -1.90 6.49 -1.33
N ASP A 78 -1.78 7.65 -1.99
CA ASP A 78 -2.61 8.84 -1.72
C ASP A 78 -4.05 8.70 -2.23
#